data_AF-E4Z4E8-F1
#
_entry.id   AF-E4Z4E8-F1
#
_cell.length_a   1.000
_cell.length_b   1.000
_cell.length_c   1.000
_cell.angle_alpha   90.00
_cell.angle_beta   90.00
_cell.angle_gamma   90.00
#
_symmetry.space_group_name_H-M   'P 1'
#
loop_
_entity.id
_entity.type
_entity.pdbx_description
1 polymer ?
#
loop_
_entity_poly.entity_id
_entity_poly.type
_entity_poly.pdbx_seq_one_letter_code
_entity_poly.pdbx_strand_id
1 'polypeptide(L)'
;MNRRVLSIASAGIASSIFAARSHKRVEAKNYLLSPNIEHNFDLNWDKLKERSGYRDIYLVRHGQYHVKEKKREDKLLTELGHKQAHAAGVWFRSREIKPTEFIISTMPRAKQTAENILTEMGDLVEEDTIHRTEMIEEGAPPTAPVPKRKYYESDEYKRYLHAD
;
A
#
# COMPACT_ATOMS: atom_id res chain seq x y z
N MET A 1 11.80 -16.34 19.03
CA MET A 1 11.50 -16.31 17.57
C MET A 1 11.26 -14.85 17.20
N ASN A 2 12.28 -14.15 16.69
CA ASN A 2 12.23 -12.70 16.45
C ASN A 2 11.29 -12.40 15.28
N ARG A 3 10.14 -11.79 15.58
CA ARG A 3 9.20 -11.28 14.58
C ARG A 3 9.65 -9.87 14.20
N ARG A 4 9.83 -9.61 12.91
CA ARG A 4 10.06 -8.27 12.36
C ARG A 4 8.86 -7.92 11.50
N VAL A 5 8.05 -6.97 11.96
CA VAL A 5 6.94 -6.43 11.17
C VAL A 5 7.53 -5.48 10.16
N LEU A 6 7.39 -5.78 8.86
CA LEU A 6 8.01 -4.97 7.84
C LEU A 6 6.96 -4.33 6.93
N SER A 7 6.99 -3.00 6.89
CA SER A 7 6.32 -2.10 5.93
C SER A 7 4.80 -2.00 6.00
N ILE A 8 4.33 -0.81 6.42
CA ILE A 8 3.04 -0.27 5.98
C ILE A 8 3.27 0.45 4.64
N ALA A 9 2.50 0.16 3.57
CA ALA A 9 2.61 0.89 2.30
C ALA A 9 1.24 1.33 1.78
N SER A 10 1.12 2.63 1.51
CA SER A 10 -0.12 3.24 1.02
C SER A 10 -0.11 3.44 -0.49
N ALA A 11 -0.75 2.52 -1.24
CA ALA A 11 -1.06 2.70 -2.67
C ALA A 11 -2.46 2.15 -2.98
N GLY A 12 -3.22 2.83 -3.87
CA GLY A 12 -4.61 2.50 -4.25
C GLY A 12 -4.78 1.06 -4.76
N ILE A 13 -5.94 0.39 -4.72
CA ILE A 13 -7.30 0.76 -5.15
C ILE A 13 -8.33 -0.01 -4.26
N ALA A 14 -9.51 0.58 -4.06
CA ALA A 14 -10.74 0.04 -3.45
C ALA A 14 -10.76 -0.23 -1.93
N SER A 15 -11.83 0.27 -1.29
CA SER A 15 -12.13 0.11 0.13
C SER A 15 -12.51 -1.35 0.45
N SER A 16 -11.64 -2.04 1.18
CA SER A 16 -12.00 -3.14 2.09
C SER A 16 -10.75 -3.55 2.87
N ILE A 17 -10.73 -3.31 4.18
CA ILE A 17 -9.71 -3.88 5.07
C ILE A 17 -9.94 -5.40 5.07
N PHE A 18 -9.11 -6.15 4.35
CA PHE A 18 -9.14 -7.61 4.36
C PHE A 18 -7.80 -8.13 4.92
N ALA A 19 -7.73 -8.28 6.24
CA ALA A 19 -6.62 -8.97 6.88
C ALA A 19 -6.91 -10.48 6.90
N ALA A 20 -6.73 -11.15 5.75
CA ALA A 20 -6.81 -12.60 5.69
C ALA A 20 -5.47 -13.22 6.13
N ARG A 21 -5.41 -13.68 7.39
CA ARG A 21 -4.28 -14.45 7.92
C ARG A 21 -4.41 -15.91 7.51
N SER A 22 -3.85 -16.29 6.36
CA SER A 22 -3.70 -17.70 5.98
C SER A 22 -2.44 -18.29 6.61
N HIS A 23 -2.62 -19.23 7.55
CA HIS A 23 -1.52 -20.04 8.11
C HIS A 23 -1.14 -21.23 7.20
N LYS A 24 -1.72 -21.35 6.00
CA LYS A 24 -1.26 -22.37 5.04
C LYS A 24 0.05 -21.89 4.42
N ARG A 25 1.11 -22.67 4.65
CA ARG A 25 2.34 -22.60 3.86
C ARG A 25 2.00 -23.02 2.43
N VAL A 26 1.64 -22.04 1.60
CA VAL A 26 1.45 -22.28 0.17
C VAL A 26 2.84 -22.33 -0.43
N GLU A 27 3.32 -23.53 -0.76
CA GLU A 27 4.55 -23.66 -1.53
C GLU A 27 4.31 -23.13 -2.95
N ALA A 28 5.15 -22.19 -3.39
CA ALA A 28 5.09 -21.58 -4.73
C ALA A 28 5.03 -22.63 -5.86
N LYS A 29 5.55 -23.83 -5.60
CA LYS A 29 5.51 -25.00 -6.50
C LYS A 29 4.12 -25.35 -7.02
N ASN A 30 3.05 -25.03 -6.30
CA ASN A 30 1.68 -25.34 -6.74
C ASN A 30 1.16 -24.38 -7.83
N TYR A 31 1.73 -23.18 -7.98
CA TYR A 31 1.35 -22.21 -9.02
C TYR A 31 2.08 -22.39 -10.35
N LEU A 32 3.21 -23.12 -10.36
CA LEU A 32 4.06 -23.39 -11.53
C LEU A 32 3.43 -24.34 -12.56
N LEU A 33 2.19 -24.78 -12.35
CA LEU A 33 1.49 -25.76 -13.20
C LEU A 33 0.62 -25.11 -14.28
N SER A 34 0.62 -23.77 -14.39
CA SER A 34 -0.13 -23.08 -15.45
C SER A 34 0.76 -22.86 -16.68
N PRO A 35 0.60 -23.64 -17.76
CA PRO A 35 1.54 -23.65 -18.89
C PRO A 35 1.60 -22.35 -19.70
N ASN A 36 0.71 -21.39 -19.42
CA ASN A 36 0.52 -20.16 -20.21
C ASN A 36 0.92 -18.87 -19.47
N ILE A 37 1.60 -18.96 -18.32
CA ILE A 37 2.04 -17.78 -17.56
C ILE A 37 3.57 -17.76 -17.53
N GLU A 38 4.18 -16.64 -17.95
CA GLU A 38 5.62 -16.43 -17.78
C GLU A 38 5.94 -16.29 -16.29
N HIS A 39 6.49 -17.35 -15.70
CA HIS A 39 6.85 -17.45 -14.28
C HIS A 39 8.17 -16.75 -13.92
N ASN A 40 8.68 -15.86 -14.77
CA ASN A 40 10.00 -15.24 -14.60
C ASN A 40 10.10 -14.44 -13.28
N PHE A 41 8.98 -13.92 -12.78
CA PHE A 41 8.89 -13.18 -11.52
C PHE A 41 8.46 -14.05 -10.32
N ASP A 42 8.05 -15.30 -10.55
CA ASP A 42 7.63 -16.25 -9.51
C ASP A 42 8.82 -17.03 -8.91
N LEU A 43 10.01 -16.86 -9.49
CA LEU A 43 11.28 -17.39 -9.00
C LEU A 43 12.08 -16.30 -8.26
N ASN A 44 13.26 -16.64 -7.73
CA ASN A 44 14.23 -15.69 -7.18
C ASN A 44 14.84 -14.82 -8.31
N TRP A 45 13.99 -14.01 -8.94
CA TRP A 45 14.27 -13.26 -10.17
C TRP A 45 15.33 -12.17 -9.94
N ASP A 46 15.41 -11.64 -8.73
CA ASP A 46 16.38 -10.63 -8.31
C ASP A 46 17.70 -11.23 -7.78
N LYS A 47 17.77 -12.57 -7.64
CA LYS A 47 18.90 -13.32 -7.09
C LYS A 47 19.38 -12.81 -5.72
N LEU A 48 18.51 -12.12 -4.98
CA LEU A 48 18.89 -11.63 -3.67
C LEU A 48 19.11 -12.81 -2.72
N LYS A 49 20.03 -12.62 -1.78
CA LYS A 49 20.31 -13.63 -0.74
C LYS A 49 19.01 -13.93 0.01
N GLU A 50 18.64 -15.21 0.07
CA GLU A 50 17.45 -15.65 0.79
C GLU A 50 17.51 -15.14 2.24
N ARG A 51 16.45 -14.44 2.65
CA ARG A 51 16.27 -13.98 4.03
C ARG A 51 15.35 -14.96 4.73
N SER A 52 15.80 -15.52 5.84
CA SER A 52 14.96 -16.36 6.70
C SER A 52 14.10 -15.49 7.63
N GLY A 53 12.85 -15.87 7.82
CA GLY A 53 11.92 -15.19 8.72
C GLY A 53 10.55 -14.89 8.09
N TYR A 54 9.63 -14.40 8.93
CA TYR A 54 8.32 -13.93 8.48
C TYR A 54 8.34 -12.39 8.45
N ARG A 55 7.74 -11.81 7.41
CA ARG A 55 7.53 -10.37 7.25
C ARG A 55 6.03 -10.12 7.15
N ASP A 56 5.50 -9.37 8.11
CA ASP A 56 4.12 -8.90 8.04
C ASP A 56 4.10 -7.54 7.33
N ILE A 57 3.48 -7.49 6.14
CA ILE A 57 3.34 -6.28 5.32
C ILE A 57 1.90 -5.77 5.40
N TYR A 58 1.73 -4.49 5.71
CA TYR A 58 0.44 -3.85 5.92
C TYR A 58 0.15 -2.80 4.85
N LEU A 59 -0.56 -3.15 3.79
CA LEU A 59 -0.88 -2.15 2.77
C LEU A 59 -2.05 -1.25 3.23
N VAL A 60 -1.82 0.04 3.44
CA VAL A 60 -2.80 0.99 4.00
C VAL A 60 -3.16 2.06 2.98
N ARG A 61 -4.31 1.94 2.32
CA ARG A 61 -4.77 3.01 1.40
C ARG A 61 -5.00 4.33 2.14
N HIS A 62 -4.69 5.45 1.50
CA HIS A 62 -4.97 6.79 2.04
C HIS A 62 -6.47 6.97 2.34
N GLY A 63 -6.79 7.86 3.29
CA GLY A 63 -8.18 8.23 3.62
C GLY A 63 -8.91 8.92 2.47
N GLN A 64 -10.23 9.09 2.61
CA GLN A 64 -11.02 9.87 1.66
C GLN A 64 -10.45 11.29 1.50
N TYR A 65 -10.40 11.79 0.27
CA TYR A 65 -9.80 13.09 -0.06
C TYR A 65 -10.64 13.84 -1.10
N HIS A 66 -10.35 15.14 -1.26
CA HIS A 66 -11.00 16.01 -2.22
C HIS A 66 -10.53 15.74 -3.66
N VAL A 67 -11.13 14.73 -4.31
CA VAL A 67 -10.74 14.27 -5.66
C VAL A 67 -10.91 15.34 -6.74
N LYS A 68 -11.89 16.24 -6.57
CA LYS A 68 -12.27 17.26 -7.56
C LYS A 68 -11.28 18.43 -7.65
N GLU A 69 -10.35 18.54 -6.72
CA GLU A 69 -9.35 19.60 -6.75
C GLU A 69 -8.42 19.44 -7.95
N LYS A 70 -8.12 20.56 -8.61
CA LYS A 70 -7.34 20.55 -9.86
C LYS A 70 -5.85 20.38 -9.58
N LYS A 71 -5.33 21.11 -8.59
CA LYS A 71 -3.92 21.02 -8.23
C LYS A 71 -3.68 19.80 -7.36
N ARG A 72 -2.49 19.23 -7.50
CA ARG A 72 -2.08 18.03 -6.77
C ARG A 72 -2.04 18.29 -5.27
N GLU A 73 -1.57 19.48 -4.89
CA GLU A 73 -1.34 19.96 -3.53
C GLU A 73 -2.65 20.12 -2.76
N ASP A 74 -3.72 20.47 -3.48
CA ASP A 74 -5.05 20.72 -2.91
C ASP A 74 -5.87 19.42 -2.71
N LYS A 75 -5.39 18.28 -3.22
CA LYS A 75 -6.02 16.95 -3.06
C LYS A 75 -5.77 16.39 -1.65
N LEU A 76 -6.23 17.11 -0.65
CA LEU A 76 -6.13 16.84 0.79
C LEU A 76 -7.28 15.96 1.28
N LEU A 77 -7.11 15.35 2.46
CA LEU A 77 -8.12 14.55 3.12
C LEU A 77 -9.38 15.36 3.44
N THR A 78 -10.53 14.71 3.34
CA THR A 78 -11.79 15.23 3.91
C THR A 78 -11.81 15.01 5.41
N GLU A 79 -12.76 15.63 6.12
CA GLU A 79 -12.99 15.32 7.55
C GLU A 79 -13.22 13.82 7.79
N LEU A 80 -13.94 13.15 6.89
CA LEU A 80 -14.12 11.69 6.95
C LEU A 80 -12.80 10.95 6.73
N GLY A 81 -11.96 11.42 5.81
CA GLY A 81 -10.63 10.89 5.57
C GLY A 81 -9.73 10.95 6.80
N HIS A 82 -9.76 12.05 7.55
CA HIS A 82 -9.06 12.16 8.83
C HIS A 82 -9.58 11.12 9.84
N LYS A 83 -10.91 11.02 10.03
CA LYS A 83 -11.51 10.03 10.94
C LYS A 83 -11.13 8.59 10.57
N GLN A 84 -11.08 8.27 9.28
CA GLN A 84 -10.62 6.97 8.79
C GLN A 84 -9.17 6.70 9.14
N ALA A 85 -8.29 7.68 8.97
CA ALA A 85 -6.88 7.56 9.27
C ALA A 85 -6.61 7.40 10.79
N HIS A 86 -7.31 8.16 11.64
CA HIS A 86 -7.27 7.96 13.10
C HIS A 86 -7.74 6.56 13.49
N ALA A 87 -8.87 6.08 12.94
CA ALA A 87 -9.36 4.74 13.24
C ALA A 87 -8.34 3.64 12.85
N ALA A 88 -7.61 3.83 11.74
CA ALA A 88 -6.53 2.94 11.35
C ALA A 88 -5.36 2.98 12.35
N GLY A 89 -4.95 4.18 12.80
CA GLY A 89 -3.92 4.35 13.82
C GLY A 89 -4.27 3.69 15.16
N VAL A 90 -5.50 3.88 15.65
CA VAL A 90 -6.04 3.20 16.84
C VAL A 90 -6.01 1.68 16.67
N TRP A 91 -6.34 1.17 15.47
CA TRP A 91 -6.28 -0.25 15.18
C TRP A 91 -4.86 -0.82 15.29
N PHE A 92 -3.85 -0.11 14.78
CA PHE A 92 -2.44 -0.50 14.91
C PHE A 92 -1.96 -0.47 16.36
N ARG A 93 -2.27 0.61 17.10
CA ARG A 93 -1.89 0.75 18.50
C ARG A 93 -2.52 -0.31 19.39
N SER A 94 -3.82 -0.61 19.20
CA SER A 94 -4.53 -1.65 19.96
C SER A 94 -3.94 -3.06 19.79
N ARG A 95 -3.12 -3.29 18.76
CA ARG A 95 -2.43 -4.56 18.47
C ARG A 95 -0.93 -4.52 18.78
N GLU A 96 -0.46 -3.41 19.36
CA GLU A 96 0.96 -3.20 19.68
C GLU A 96 1.88 -3.45 18.47
N ILE A 97 1.40 -3.09 17.27
CA ILE A 97 2.18 -3.25 16.04
C ILE A 97 3.27 -2.17 16.04
N LYS A 98 4.53 -2.62 16.03
CA LYS A 98 5.74 -1.79 15.93
C LYS A 98 6.41 -2.03 14.57
N PRO A 99 6.14 -1.19 13.55
CA PRO A 99 6.76 -1.31 12.24
C PRO A 99 8.27 -1.11 12.37
N THR A 100 9.05 -1.95 11.69
CA THR A 100 10.49 -1.67 11.51
C THR A 100 10.73 -0.66 10.40
N GLU A 101 9.73 -0.42 9.55
CA GLU A 101 9.77 0.44 8.38
C GLU A 101 8.35 1.02 8.18
N PHE A 102 8.24 2.35 8.06
CA PHE A 102 7.00 3.06 7.79
C PHE A 102 7.16 3.89 6.50
N ILE A 103 6.64 3.38 5.37
CA ILE A 103 6.92 3.94 4.04
C ILE A 103 5.68 4.69 3.53
N ILE A 104 5.88 5.97 3.20
CA ILE A 104 4.80 6.93 2.90
C ILE A 104 4.97 7.44 1.47
N SER A 105 3.88 7.44 0.70
CA SER A 105 3.83 8.11 -0.59
C SER A 105 3.98 9.63 -0.42
N THR A 106 4.72 10.28 -1.32
CA THR A 106 4.90 11.74 -1.30
C THR A 106 3.64 12.54 -1.69
N MET A 107 2.53 11.87 -2.05
CA MET A 107 1.25 12.52 -2.32
C MET A 107 0.60 13.15 -1.07
N PRO A 108 -0.01 14.36 -1.17
CA PRO A 108 -0.56 15.08 -0.02
C PRO A 108 -1.56 14.28 0.84
N ARG A 109 -2.54 13.62 0.21
CA ARG A 109 -3.49 12.72 0.91
C ARG A 109 -2.83 11.56 1.65
N ALA A 110 -1.72 11.01 1.13
CA ALA A 110 -0.99 9.93 1.79
C ALA A 110 -0.20 10.46 2.99
N LYS A 111 0.44 11.63 2.86
CA LYS A 111 1.11 12.33 3.97
C LYS A 111 0.15 12.58 5.13
N GLN A 112 -0.99 13.21 4.87
CA GLN A 112 -1.99 13.48 5.92
C GLN A 112 -2.55 12.20 6.54
N THR A 113 -2.72 11.13 5.76
CA THR A 113 -3.16 9.84 6.31
C THR A 113 -2.12 9.30 7.28
N ALA A 114 -0.84 9.30 6.87
CA ALA A 114 0.26 8.83 7.70
C ALA A 114 0.40 9.67 8.99
N GLU A 115 0.28 10.99 8.91
CA GLU A 115 0.35 11.89 10.07
C GLU A 115 -0.72 11.55 11.14
N ASN A 116 -1.97 11.32 10.73
CA ASN A 116 -3.02 10.91 11.68
C ASN A 116 -2.75 9.51 12.26
N ILE A 117 -2.26 8.56 11.45
CA ILE A 117 -1.90 7.21 11.93
C ILE A 117 -0.76 7.29 12.95
N LEU A 118 0.30 8.06 12.65
CA LEU A 118 1.46 8.23 13.51
C LEU A 118 1.09 8.92 14.83
N THR A 119 0.16 9.87 14.80
CA THR A 119 -0.37 10.54 16.01
C THR A 119 -1.00 9.52 16.97
N GLU A 120 -1.81 8.60 16.44
CA GLU A 120 -2.42 7.55 17.26
C GLU A 120 -1.41 6.47 17.66
N MET A 121 -0.45 6.14 16.81
CA MET A 121 0.56 5.12 17.11
C MET A 121 1.59 5.59 18.13
N GLY A 122 1.89 6.88 18.19
CA GLY A 122 2.78 7.49 19.18
C GLY A 122 4.13 6.79 19.28
N ASP A 123 4.49 6.38 20.49
CA ASP A 123 5.76 5.71 20.87
C ASP A 123 5.96 4.30 20.28
N LEU A 124 5.05 3.83 19.41
CA LEU A 124 5.22 2.55 18.71
C LEU A 124 6.03 2.67 17.41
N VAL A 125 6.31 3.90 16.96
CA VAL A 125 7.07 4.18 15.73
C VAL A 125 8.25 5.08 16.07
N GLU A 126 9.44 4.64 15.69
CA GLU A 126 10.65 5.44 15.81
C GLU A 126 10.82 6.32 14.57
N GLU A 127 11.24 7.58 14.74
CA GLU A 127 11.33 8.56 13.65
C GLU A 127 12.28 8.11 12.53
N ASP A 128 13.35 7.39 12.86
CA ASP A 128 14.34 6.89 11.90
C ASP A 128 13.81 5.78 10.98
N THR A 129 12.66 5.18 11.33
CA THR A 129 11.97 4.17 10.51
C THR A 129 10.99 4.78 9.50
N ILE A 130 10.79 6.10 9.53
CA ILE A 130 9.82 6.81 8.68
C ILE A 130 10.49 7.24 7.39
N HIS A 131 9.96 6.75 6.26
CA HIS A 131 10.51 7.01 4.93
C HIS A 131 9.44 7.56 4.00
N ARG A 132 9.79 8.56 3.19
CA ARG A 132 8.93 9.15 2.17
C ARG A 132 9.50 8.83 0.80
N THR A 133 8.67 8.38 -0.14
CA THR A 133 9.14 7.99 -1.46
C THR A 133 8.10 8.22 -2.55
N GLU A 134 8.59 8.58 -3.73
CA GLU A 134 7.81 8.75 -4.95
C GLU A 134 7.44 7.40 -5.60
N MET A 135 8.17 6.32 -5.25
CA MET A 135 8.00 4.98 -5.83
C MET A 135 6.62 4.36 -5.63
N ILE A 136 5.87 4.83 -4.62
CA ILE A 136 4.52 4.36 -4.29
C ILE A 136 3.46 5.45 -4.47
N GLU A 137 3.75 6.49 -5.25
CA GLU A 137 2.70 7.39 -5.71
C GLU A 137 1.70 6.67 -6.60
N GLU A 138 0.44 7.10 -6.52
CA GLU A 138 -0.62 6.50 -7.33
C GLU A 138 -0.40 6.82 -8.81
N GLY A 139 -0.35 5.77 -9.62
CA GLY A 139 -0.34 5.83 -11.08
C GLY A 139 -1.35 4.87 -11.68
N ALA A 140 -1.35 4.74 -13.01
CA ALA A 140 -2.14 3.73 -13.69
C ALA A 140 -1.36 2.40 -13.73
N PRO A 141 -1.91 1.26 -13.27
CA PRO A 141 -1.26 -0.02 -13.48
C PRO A 141 -1.07 -0.26 -14.99
N PRO A 142 0.07 -0.85 -15.42
CA PRO A 142 0.43 -0.99 -16.83
C PRO A 142 -0.55 -1.88 -17.60
N THR A 143 -1.31 -2.72 -16.91
CA THR A 143 -2.32 -3.59 -17.50
C THR A 143 -3.73 -3.09 -17.20
N ALA A 144 -4.55 -2.99 -18.26
CA ALA A 144 -5.98 -2.76 -18.09
C ALA A 144 -6.61 -3.98 -17.39
N PRO A 145 -7.50 -3.78 -16.41
CA PRO A 145 -8.11 -4.89 -15.71
C PRO A 145 -9.02 -5.71 -16.61
N VAL A 146 -9.08 -7.01 -16.33
CA VAL A 146 -9.98 -7.97 -16.97
C VAL A 146 -11.06 -8.36 -15.94
N PRO A 147 -12.37 -8.21 -16.25
CA PRO A 147 -12.94 -7.73 -17.50
C PRO A 147 -12.74 -6.22 -17.69
N LYS A 148 -12.61 -5.81 -18.96
CA LYS A 148 -12.49 -4.39 -19.33
C LYS A 148 -13.69 -3.62 -18.78
N ARG A 149 -13.43 -2.51 -18.09
CA ARG A 149 -14.49 -1.57 -17.68
C ARG A 149 -14.34 -0.29 -18.49
N LYS A 150 -15.46 0.30 -18.88
CA LYS A 150 -15.52 1.56 -19.65
C LYS A 150 -14.66 2.68 -19.05
N TYR A 151 -14.54 2.74 -17.72
CA TYR A 151 -13.71 3.71 -17.02
C TYR A 151 -12.23 3.66 -17.48
N TYR A 152 -11.67 2.46 -17.66
CA TYR A 152 -10.28 2.26 -18.10
C TYR A 152 -10.05 2.60 -19.57
N GLU A 153 -11.12 2.87 -20.32
CA GLU A 153 -11.09 3.31 -21.72
C GLU A 153 -11.29 4.82 -21.85
N SER A 154 -11.62 5.51 -20.75
CA SER A 154 -11.88 6.95 -20.73
C SER A 154 -10.62 7.77 -21.01
N ASP A 155 -10.80 8.94 -21.63
CA ASP A 155 -9.68 9.87 -21.85
C ASP A 155 -9.06 10.36 -20.55
N GLU A 156 -9.83 10.38 -19.46
CA GLU A 156 -9.35 10.64 -18.11
C GLU A 156 -8.32 9.58 -17.67
N TYR A 157 -8.66 8.28 -17.81
CA TYR A 157 -7.75 7.19 -17.45
C TYR A 157 -6.49 7.19 -18.33
N LYS A 158 -6.64 7.47 -19.64
CA LYS A 158 -5.50 7.55 -20.57
C LYS A 158 -4.51 8.67 -20.22
N ARG A 159 -4.96 9.78 -19.63
CA ARG A 159 -4.03 10.82 -19.13
C ARG A 159 -3.12 10.30 -18.02
N TYR A 160 -3.58 9.37 -17.19
CA TYR A 160 -2.75 8.76 -16.15
C TYR A 160 -1.71 7.77 -16.69
N LEU A 161 -1.85 7.28 -17.92
CA LEU A 161 -0.87 6.40 -18.57
C LEU A 161 0.29 7.18 -19.22
N HIS A 162 0.09 8.47 -19.50
CA HIS A 162 1.01 9.31 -20.28
C HIS A 162 1.38 10.62 -19.57
N ALA A 163 1.04 10.76 -18.29
CA ALA A 163 1.47 11.90 -17.49
C ALA A 163 2.92 11.64 -17.05
N ASP A 164 3.86 12.28 -17.76
CA ASP A 164 5.24 12.48 -17.33
C ASP A 164 5.31 13.43 -16.12
#